data_AF-A0A165D995-F1
#
_entry.id   AF-A0A165D995-F1
#
_cell.length_a   1.000
_cell.length_b   1.000
_cell.length_c   1.000
_cell.angle_alpha   90.00
_cell.angle_beta   90.00
_cell.angle_gamma   90.00
#
_symmetry.space_group_name_H-M   'P 1'
#
loop_
_entity.id
_entity.type
_entity.pdbx_description
1 polymer ?
#
loop_
_entity_poly.entity_id
_entity_poly.type
_entity_poly.pdbx_seq_one_letter_code
_entity_poly.pdbx_strand_id
1 'polypeptide(L)'
;VTWLAEKYKIFHIRISGYNSQANGAIESKHYTVRESLVRLCDGEEQLAKWYRYIHLVFWAERSTVRRSIGLSPYYVAHGVEPIMPFDLAEATYLVDFPFRRLSTAELIALRARQLEKREEDLETVRKKV
;
A
#
# COMPACT_ATOMS: atom_id res chain seq x y z
N VAL A 1 14.13 -27.34 7.80
CA VAL A 1 14.31 -25.87 7.92
C VAL A 1 15.29 -25.55 9.04
N THR A 2 16.45 -26.20 9.07
CA THR A 2 17.48 -25.98 10.12
C THR A 2 18.60 -25.08 9.60
N TRP A 3 18.91 -25.15 8.30
CA TRP A 3 19.94 -24.34 7.64
C TRP A 3 19.80 -22.83 7.87
N LEU A 4 18.59 -22.27 7.78
CA LEU A 4 18.36 -20.83 8.03
C LEU A 4 18.66 -20.43 9.48
N ALA A 5 18.30 -21.29 10.43
CA ALA A 5 18.57 -21.07 11.85
C ALA A 5 20.07 -21.22 12.15
N GLU A 6 20.73 -22.20 11.55
CA GLU A 6 22.16 -22.42 11.75
C GLU A 6 23.00 -21.26 11.19
N LYS A 7 22.74 -20.89 9.92
CA LYS A 7 23.52 -19.90 9.17
C LYS A 7 23.18 -18.45 9.55
N TYR A 8 21.89 -18.12 9.66
CA TYR A 8 21.44 -16.73 9.83
C TYR A 8 20.75 -16.46 11.17
N LYS A 9 20.64 -17.46 12.05
CA LYS A 9 19.91 -17.35 13.33
C LYS A 9 18.44 -16.95 13.15
N ILE A 10 17.86 -17.31 12.00
CA ILE A 10 16.43 -17.13 11.71
C ILE A 10 15.69 -18.40 12.13
N PHE A 11 15.02 -18.34 13.27
CA PHE A 11 14.24 -19.45 13.81
C PHE A 11 12.82 -19.41 13.26
N HIS A 12 12.37 -20.51 12.65
CA HIS A 12 11.00 -20.60 12.14
C HIS A 12 10.03 -20.85 13.30
N ILE A 13 9.09 -19.92 13.49
CA ILE A 13 7.98 -20.08 14.44
C ILE A 13 6.87 -20.84 13.74
N ARG A 14 6.56 -22.05 14.22
CA ARG A 14 5.48 -22.87 13.66
C ARG A 14 4.18 -22.59 14.40
N ILE A 15 3.20 -22.08 13.68
CA ILE A 15 1.84 -21.85 14.17
C ILE A 15 1.00 -23.09 13.85
N SER A 16 0.10 -23.48 14.76
CA SER A 16 -0.84 -24.58 14.52
C SER A 16 -1.82 -24.23 13.40
N GLY A 17 -2.28 -25.25 12.66
CA GLY A 17 -3.38 -25.06 11.70
C GLY A 17 -4.63 -24.52 12.40
N TYR A 18 -5.41 -23.72 11.68
CA TYR A 18 -6.68 -23.12 12.15
C TYR A 18 -6.56 -22.18 13.38
N ASN A 19 -5.39 -21.58 13.62
CA ASN A 19 -5.21 -20.57 14.66
C ASN A 19 -5.30 -19.14 14.09
N SER A 20 -6.53 -18.67 13.86
CA SER A 20 -6.79 -17.32 13.32
C SER A 20 -6.35 -16.20 14.25
N GLN A 21 -6.26 -16.43 15.57
CA GLN A 21 -5.78 -15.41 16.51
C GLN A 21 -4.28 -15.14 16.34
N ALA A 22 -3.48 -16.18 16.11
CA ALA A 22 -2.05 -16.03 15.86
C ALA A 22 -1.75 -15.40 14.50
N ASN A 23 -2.51 -15.75 13.46
CA ASN A 23 -2.28 -15.25 12.10
C ASN A 23 -3.07 -13.99 11.74
N GLY A 24 -4.11 -13.64 12.51
CA GLY A 24 -5.10 -12.65 12.12
C GLY A 24 -4.53 -11.26 11.86
N ALA A 25 -3.49 -10.86 12.60
CA ALA A 25 -2.81 -9.59 12.36
C ALA A 25 -2.13 -9.55 10.99
N ILE A 26 -1.51 -10.65 10.56
CA ILE A 26 -0.84 -10.77 9.26
C ILE A 26 -1.91 -10.88 8.16
N GLU A 27 -2.90 -11.74 8.35
CA GLU A 27 -3.99 -11.98 7.39
C GLU A 27 -4.79 -10.71 7.10
N SER A 28 -5.15 -9.92 8.13
CA SER A 28 -5.87 -8.66 7.98
C SER A 28 -5.08 -7.63 7.14
N LYS A 29 -3.74 -7.59 7.31
CA LYS A 29 -2.87 -6.71 6.52
C LYS A 29 -2.77 -7.17 5.07
N HIS A 30 -2.55 -8.47 4.84
CA HIS A 30 -2.53 -9.02 3.49
C HIS A 30 -3.86 -8.84 2.76
N TYR A 31 -4.98 -9.00 3.46
CA TYR A 31 -6.31 -8.70 2.92
C TYR A 31 -6.40 -7.25 2.45
N THR A 32 -5.98 -6.29 3.28
CA THR A 32 -6.01 -4.87 2.90
C THR A 32 -5.15 -4.58 1.67
N VAL A 33 -3.94 -5.14 1.59
CA VAL A 33 -3.06 -4.97 0.42
C VAL A 33 -3.69 -5.57 -0.84
N ARG A 34 -4.25 -6.78 -0.75
CA ARG A 34 -4.95 -7.42 -1.86
C ARG A 34 -6.15 -6.59 -2.34
N GLU A 35 -6.98 -6.14 -1.41
CA GLU A 35 -8.14 -5.29 -1.69
C GLU A 35 -7.76 -3.95 -2.34
N SER A 36 -6.61 -3.38 -1.96
CA SER A 36 -6.09 -2.15 -2.56
C SER A 36 -5.56 -2.40 -3.97
N LEU A 37 -4.88 -3.53 -4.18
CA LEU A 37 -4.36 -3.94 -5.47
C LEU A 37 -5.48 -4.21 -6.49
N VAL A 38 -6.53 -4.92 -6.07
CA VAL A 38 -7.72 -5.14 -6.90
C VAL A 38 -8.40 -3.83 -7.27
N ARG A 39 -8.48 -2.86 -6.34
CA ARG A 39 -9.06 -1.54 -6.61
C ARG A 39 -8.21 -0.66 -7.53
N LEU A 40 -6.88 -0.82 -7.46
CA LEU A 40 -5.97 -0.11 -8.34
C LEU A 40 -6.05 -0.65 -9.78
N CYS A 41 -6.18 -1.97 -9.92
CA CYS A 41 -6.34 -2.61 -11.23
C CYS A 41 -7.75 -2.32 -11.76
N ASP A 42 -7.86 -1.61 -12.88
CA ASP A 42 -9.16 -1.33 -13.49
C ASP A 42 -9.52 -2.44 -14.48
N GLY A 43 -10.39 -3.36 -14.06
CA GLY A 43 -10.84 -4.49 -14.86
C GLY A 43 -9.92 -5.73 -14.86
N GLU A 44 -10.43 -6.83 -15.43
CA GLU A 44 -9.78 -8.14 -15.42
C GLU A 44 -8.42 -8.16 -16.14
N GLU A 45 -8.27 -7.39 -17.22
CA GLU A 45 -7.03 -7.34 -18.00
C GLU A 45 -5.87 -6.75 -17.18
N GLN A 46 -6.12 -5.66 -16.46
CA GLN A 46 -5.11 -5.05 -15.59
C GLN A 46 -4.86 -5.92 -14.36
N LEU A 47 -5.91 -6.56 -13.84
CA LEU A 47 -5.77 -7.50 -12.74
C LEU A 47 -4.90 -8.70 -13.12
N ALA A 48 -4.96 -9.20 -14.36
CA ALA A 48 -4.04 -10.23 -14.84
C ALA A 48 -2.56 -9.77 -14.82
N LYS A 49 -2.32 -8.46 -14.86
CA LYS A 49 -1.00 -7.81 -14.80
C LYS A 49 -0.70 -7.20 -13.42
N TRP A 50 -1.38 -7.64 -12.36
CA TRP A 50 -1.27 -7.09 -10.99
C TRP A 50 0.17 -6.95 -10.47
N TYR A 51 1.08 -7.84 -10.89
CA TYR A 51 2.48 -7.84 -10.47
C TYR A 51 3.21 -6.54 -10.86
N ARG A 52 2.71 -5.82 -11.88
CA ARG A 52 3.21 -4.51 -12.27
C ARG A 52 2.86 -3.43 -11.24
N TYR A 53 1.79 -3.60 -10.47
CA TYR A 53 1.26 -2.58 -9.57
C TYR A 53 1.56 -2.83 -8.09
N ILE A 54 1.96 -4.06 -7.74
CA ILE A 54 2.14 -4.46 -6.34
C ILE A 54 3.16 -3.58 -5.59
N HIS A 55 4.21 -3.12 -6.27
CA HIS A 55 5.23 -2.28 -5.66
C HIS A 55 4.67 -0.89 -5.29
N LEU A 56 3.77 -0.33 -6.11
CA LEU A 56 3.09 0.93 -5.84
C LEU A 56 2.16 0.81 -4.63
N VAL A 57 1.39 -0.29 -4.57
CA VAL A 57 0.49 -0.57 -3.44
C VAL A 57 1.27 -0.73 -2.13
N PHE A 58 2.37 -1.49 -2.15
CA PHE A 58 3.21 -1.63 -0.97
C PHE A 58 3.88 -0.33 -0.55
N TRP A 59 4.31 0.49 -1.52
CA TRP A 59 4.87 1.80 -1.20
C TRP A 59 3.82 2.71 -0.58
N ALA A 60 2.61 2.78 -1.17
CA ALA A 60 1.48 3.49 -0.61
C ALA A 60 1.09 3.00 0.79
N GLU A 61 1.04 1.69 1.04
CA GLU A 61 0.73 1.14 2.36
C GLU A 61 1.74 1.58 3.41
N ARG A 62 3.04 1.59 3.05
CA ARG A 62 4.13 1.98 3.97
C ARG A 62 4.19 3.47 4.22
N SER A 63 3.89 4.31 3.22
CA SER A 63 3.87 5.78 3.35
C SER A 63 2.54 6.32 3.87
N THR A 64 1.54 5.47 4.07
CA THR A 64 0.23 5.89 4.58
C THR A 64 0.12 5.76 6.07
N VAL A 65 -0.24 6.88 6.71
CA VAL A 65 -0.54 6.94 8.13
C VAL A 65 -1.62 5.94 8.49
N ARG A 66 -1.30 5.03 9.42
CA ARG A 66 -2.25 4.04 9.91
C ARG A 66 -3.10 4.66 11.01
N ARG A 67 -4.42 4.60 10.85
CA ARG A 67 -5.39 5.15 11.82
C ARG A 67 -5.20 4.66 13.26
N SER A 68 -4.75 3.42 13.45
CA SER A 68 -4.57 2.82 14.78
C SER A 68 -3.35 3.37 15.53
N ILE A 69 -2.34 3.86 14.82
CA ILE A 69 -1.06 4.31 15.39
C ILE A 69 -0.90 5.84 15.25
N GLY A 70 -1.57 6.45 14.26
CA GLY A 70 -1.38 7.86 13.91
C GLY A 70 -0.09 8.13 13.14
N LEU A 71 0.71 7.11 12.83
CA LEU A 71 1.98 7.21 12.11
C LEU A 71 1.99 6.27 10.88
N SER A 72 2.80 6.59 9.87
CA SER A 72 3.04 5.68 8.75
C SER A 72 3.97 4.52 9.19
N PRO A 73 3.83 3.31 8.61
CA PRO A 73 4.80 2.24 8.83
C PRO A 73 6.24 2.66 8.51
N TYR A 74 6.43 3.53 7.50
CA TYR A 74 7.73 4.07 7.15
C TYR A 74 8.32 4.91 8.30
N TYR A 75 7.54 5.82 8.88
CA TYR A 75 7.96 6.58 10.05
C TYR A 75 8.32 5.69 11.23
N VAL A 76 7.53 4.65 11.50
CA VAL A 76 7.83 3.71 12.60
C VAL A 76 9.16 2.98 12.38
N ALA A 77 9.53 2.69 11.13
CA ALA A 77 10.78 2.02 10.79
C ALA A 77 12.00 2.96 10.75
N HIS A 78 11.81 4.22 10.32
CA HIS A 78 12.90 5.14 9.99
C HIS A 78 12.97 6.40 10.86
N GLY A 79 11.95 6.69 11.65
CA GLY A 79 11.84 7.90 12.48
C GLY A 79 11.53 9.19 11.72
N VAL A 80 11.31 9.12 10.40
CA VAL A 80 11.00 10.26 9.52
C VAL A 80 9.96 9.85 8.49
N GLU A 81 9.12 10.78 8.04
CA GLU A 81 8.18 10.53 6.95
C GLU A 81 8.90 10.55 5.60
N PRO A 82 8.49 9.72 4.62
CA PRO A 82 9.10 9.73 3.31
C PRO A 82 8.72 11.00 2.55
N ILE A 83 9.70 11.65 1.93
CA ILE A 83 9.46 12.76 1.00
C ILE A 83 9.18 12.16 -0.38
N MET A 84 7.99 12.41 -0.93
CA MET A 84 7.61 11.87 -2.23
C MET A 84 8.00 12.84 -3.34
N PRO A 85 8.31 12.37 -4.57
CA PRO A 85 8.64 13.25 -5.68
C PRO A 85 7.54 14.27 -5.98
N PHE A 86 6.28 13.89 -5.79
CA PHE A 86 5.16 14.83 -5.93
C PHE A 86 5.12 15.85 -4.79
N ASP A 87 5.42 15.50 -3.54
CA ASP A 87 5.45 16.48 -2.44
C ASP A 87 6.41 17.66 -2.70
N LEU A 88 7.42 17.45 -3.55
CA LEU A 88 8.44 18.44 -3.90
C LEU A 88 8.14 19.21 -5.19
N ALA A 89 7.66 18.52 -6.24
CA ALA A 89 7.56 19.08 -7.60
C ALA A 89 6.14 19.24 -8.13
N GLU A 90 5.16 18.53 -7.57
CA GLU A 90 3.80 18.46 -8.11
C GLU A 90 2.80 18.79 -7.00
N ALA A 91 1.96 19.81 -7.18
CA ALA A 91 0.93 20.13 -6.18
C ALA A 91 0.19 18.84 -5.76
N THR A 92 -0.03 18.67 -4.46
CA THR A 92 -0.37 17.43 -3.71
C THR A 92 -1.57 16.60 -4.22
N TYR A 93 -2.23 17.02 -5.31
CA TYR A 93 -3.48 16.50 -5.82
C TYR A 93 -3.37 16.01 -7.26
N LEU A 94 -2.50 15.01 -7.52
CA LEU A 94 -2.42 14.31 -8.82
C LEU A 94 -3.63 13.40 -9.10
N VAL A 95 -4.44 13.12 -8.10
CA VAL A 95 -5.66 12.32 -8.19
C VAL A 95 -6.72 13.01 -7.35
N ASP A 96 -7.96 12.98 -7.83
CA ASP A 96 -9.11 13.55 -7.13
C ASP A 96 -9.50 12.66 -5.93
N PHE A 97 -9.32 13.17 -4.72
CA PHE A 97 -9.77 12.48 -3.52
C PHE A 97 -11.24 12.84 -3.23
N PRO A 98 -12.13 11.85 -3.11
CA PRO A 98 -13.52 12.16 -2.85
C PRO A 98 -13.69 12.74 -1.44
N PHE A 99 -14.55 13.74 -1.30
CA PHE A 99 -14.93 14.34 -0.02
C PHE A 99 -15.87 13.43 0.79
N ARG A 100 -15.44 12.20 1.06
CA ARG A 100 -16.12 11.21 1.90
C ARG A 100 -15.11 10.42 2.71
N ARG A 101 -15.60 9.64 3.68
CA ARG A 101 -14.75 8.67 4.38
C ARG A 101 -14.33 7.57 3.39
N LEU A 102 -13.02 7.36 3.31
CA LEU A 102 -12.40 6.27 2.56
C LEU A 102 -12.10 5.12 3.52
N SER A 103 -12.30 3.90 3.04
CA SER A 103 -11.70 2.72 3.66
C SER A 103 -10.18 2.75 3.50
N THR A 104 -9.46 2.01 4.35
CA THR A 104 -8.00 1.91 4.25
C THR A 104 -7.55 1.40 2.88
N ALA A 105 -8.28 0.42 2.32
CA ALA A 105 -7.93 -0.14 1.02
C ALA A 105 -8.16 0.85 -0.13
N GLU A 106 -9.25 1.63 -0.10
CA GLU A 106 -9.49 2.69 -1.08
C GLU A 106 -8.43 3.79 -1.00
N LEU A 107 -8.06 4.21 0.22
CA LEU A 107 -7.04 5.23 0.42
C LEU A 107 -5.68 4.78 -0.13
N ILE A 108 -5.27 3.54 0.16
CA ILE A 108 -4.02 2.97 -0.37
C ILE A 108 -4.09 2.86 -1.90
N ALA A 109 -5.21 2.42 -2.46
CA ALA A 109 -5.39 2.32 -3.91
C ALA A 109 -5.28 3.68 -4.60
N LEU A 110 -5.92 4.73 -4.07
CA LEU A 110 -5.84 6.08 -4.60
C LEU A 110 -4.41 6.63 -4.52
N ARG A 111 -3.71 6.42 -3.40
CA ARG A 111 -2.31 6.81 -3.26
C ARG A 111 -1.39 6.03 -4.21
N ALA A 112 -1.67 4.75 -4.44
CA ALA A 112 -0.94 3.96 -5.41
C ALA A 112 -1.20 4.44 -6.85
N ARG A 113 -2.41 4.88 -7.17
CA ARG A 113 -2.76 5.53 -8.45
C ARG A 113 -2.05 6.87 -8.63
N GLN A 114 -1.92 7.67 -7.56
CA GLN A 114 -1.09 8.89 -7.58
C GLN A 114 0.37 8.58 -7.89
N LEU A 115 0.90 7.49 -7.34
CA LEU A 115 2.27 7.04 -7.60
C LEU A 115 2.47 6.54 -9.03
N GLU A 116 1.44 5.95 -9.61
CA GLU A 116 1.45 5.48 -10.99
C GLU A 116 1.51 6.63 -12.00
N LYS A 117 0.96 7.80 -11.65
CA LYS A 117 0.88 8.99 -12.53
C LYS A 117 0.23 8.68 -13.88
N ARG A 118 -0.97 8.09 -13.87
CA ARG A 118 -1.72 7.81 -15.09
C ARG A 118 -1.99 9.09 -15.88
N GLU A 119 -1.81 9.04 -17.19
CA GLU A 119 -2.01 10.19 -18.07
C GLU A 119 -3.42 10.77 -17.93
N GLU A 120 -4.44 9.93 -17.80
CA GLU A 120 -5.84 10.35 -17.60
C GLU A 120 -6.04 11.22 -16.35
N ASP A 121 -5.35 10.87 -15.25
CA ASP A 121 -5.44 11.63 -13.99
C ASP A 121 -4.72 12.98 -14.15
N LEU A 122 -3.55 12.99 -14.78
CA LEU A 122 -2.78 14.20 -15.06
C LEU A 122 -3.54 15.16 -15.99
N GLU A 123 -4.20 14.65 -17.02
CA GLU A 123 -5.07 15.44 -17.90
C GLU A 123 -6.26 16.03 -17.15
N THR A 124 -6.88 15.25 -16.26
CA THR A 124 -8.00 15.70 -15.45
C THR A 124 -7.57 16.84 -14.52
N VAL A 125 -6.39 16.74 -13.89
CA VAL A 125 -5.84 17.81 -13.06
C VAL A 125 -5.50 19.05 -13.90
N ARG A 126 -4.89 18.88 -15.09
CA ARG A 126 -4.61 20.00 -16.02
C ARG A 126 -5.85 20.77 -16.43
N LYS A 127 -7.00 20.11 -16.61
CA LYS A 127 -8.27 20.77 -16.96
C LYS A 127 -8.86 21.60 -15.81
N LYS A 128 -8.44 21.35 -14.56
CA LYS A 128 -8.95 22.04 -13.36
C LYS A 128 -8.13 23.29 -13.00
N VAL A 129 -6.97 23.50 -13.62
CA VAL A 129 -6.08 24.67 -13.45
C VAL A 129 -6.32 25.65 -14.59
#